data_AF-A0A2S0JQR0-F1
#
_entry.id   AF-A0A2S0JQR0-F1
#
_cell.length_a   1.000
_cell.length_b   1.000
_cell.length_c   1.000
_cell.angle_alpha   90.00
_cell.angle_beta   90.00
_cell.angle_gamma   90.00
#
_symmetry.space_group_name_H-M   'P 1'
#
loop_
_entity.id
_entity.type
_entity.pdbx_description
1 polymer ?
#
loop_
_entity_poly.entity_id
_entity_poly.type
_entity_poly.pdbx_seq_one_letter_code
_entity_poly.pdbx_strand_id
1 'polypeptide(L)' 'MENKQLKKGILILFIILAYSLLSITYTLILNGKINWSPFILAVCVIASLINIYRNYNKTLKKVNT' A
#
# COMPACT_ATOMS: atom_id res chain seq x y z
N MET A 1 4.38 8.85 -21.10
CA MET A 1 3.11 8.23 -20.65
C MET A 1 3.25 7.42 -19.35
N GLU A 2 4.45 7.01 -18.93
CA GLU A 2 4.70 6.19 -17.72
C GLU A 2 4.17 6.79 -16.40
N ASN A 3 4.27 8.11 -16.20
CA ASN A 3 3.82 8.76 -14.97
C ASN A 3 2.30 8.64 -14.72
N LYS A 4 1.47 8.51 -15.76
CA LYS A 4 0.00 8.37 -15.60
C LYS A 4 -0.38 6.98 -15.07
N GLN A 5 0.28 5.92 -15.53
CA GLN A 5 0.01 4.57 -15.06
C GLN A 5 0.50 4.37 -13.62
N LEU A 6 1.67 4.94 -13.28
CA LEU A 6 2.22 4.93 -11.92
C LEU A 6 1.29 5.64 -10.93
N LYS A 7 0.76 6.82 -11.29
CA LYS A 7 -0.25 7.53 -10.49
C LYS A 7 -1.53 6.72 -10.28
N LYS A 8 -2.04 6.04 -11.33
CA LYS A 8 -3.23 5.18 -11.21
C LYS A 8 -2.98 3.97 -10.31
N GLY A 9 -1.81 3.33 -10.41
CA GLY A 9 -1.43 2.19 -9.58
C GLY A 9 -1.35 2.57 -8.09
N ILE A 10 -0.73 3.71 -7.77
CA ILE A 10 -0.65 4.22 -6.40
C ILE A 10 -2.06 4.55 -5.85
N LEU A 11 -2.94 5.13 -6.67
CA LEU A 11 -4.32 5.42 -6.27
C LEU A 11 -5.08 4.14 -5.89
N ILE A 12 -4.96 3.08 -6.71
CA ILE A 12 -5.59 1.79 -6.46
C ILE A 12 -5.05 1.15 -5.17
N LEU A 13 -3.73 1.19 -4.96
CA LEU A 13 -3.10 0.72 -3.72
C LEU A 13 -3.66 1.45 -2.49
N PHE A 14 -3.90 2.76 -2.58
CA PHE A 14 -4.47 3.55 -1.50
C PHE A 14 -5.92 3.14 -1.17
N ILE A 15 -6.74 2.88 -2.19
CA ILE A 15 -8.11 2.41 -2.02
C ILE A 15 -8.14 1.04 -1.35
N ILE A 16 -7.27 0.12 -1.78
CA ILE A 16 -7.14 -1.22 -1.18
C ILE A 16 -6.70 -1.11 0.29
N LEU A 17 -5.76 -0.21 0.60
CA LEU A 17 -5.30 0.01 1.97
C LEU A 17 -6.43 0.54 2.86
N ALA A 18 -7.19 1.53 2.39
CA ALA A 18 -8.31 2.09 3.13
C ALA A 18 -9.39 1.04 3.42
N TYR A 19 -9.75 0.22 2.41
CA TYR A 19 -10.68 -0.88 2.59
C TYR A 19 -10.18 -1.92 3.60
N SER A 20 -8.89 -2.27 3.52
CA SER A 20 -8.27 -3.23 4.43
C SER A 20 -8.32 -2.74 5.89
N LEU A 21 -7.99 -1.46 6.11
CA LEU A 21 -8.04 -0.85 7.45
C LEU A 21 -9.47 -0.77 7.99
N LEU A 22 -10.44 -0.43 7.15
CA LEU A 22 -11.86 -0.44 7.52
C LEU A 22 -12.32 -1.85 7.90
N SER A 23 -11.95 -2.86 7.12
CA SER A 23 -12.30 -4.27 7.39
C SER A 23 -11.69 -4.76 8.71
N ILE A 24 -10.42 -4.45 8.97
CA ILE A 24 -9.74 -4.78 10.24
C ILE A 24 -10.45 -4.10 11.41
N THR A 25 -10.72 -2.79 11.30
CA THR A 25 -11.38 -2.02 12.36
C THR A 25 -12.79 -2.55 12.62
N TYR A 26 -13.54 -2.83 11.57
CA TYR A 26 -14.89 -3.35 11.66
C TYR A 26 -14.95 -4.73 12.32
N THR A 27 -14.07 -5.65 11.91
CA THR A 27 -13.99 -7.00 12.53
C THR A 27 -13.49 -6.95 13.97
N LEU A 28 -12.57 -6.04 14.28
CA LEU A 28 -12.11 -5.81 15.64
C LEU A 28 -13.24 -5.31 16.54
N ILE A 29 -14.04 -4.34 16.07
CA ILE A 29 -15.15 -3.76 16.82
C ILE A 29 -16.28 -4.78 17.03
N LEU A 30 -16.67 -5.52 15.98
CA LEU A 30 -17.80 -6.45 16.07
C LEU A 30 -17.49 -7.73 16.82
N ASN A 31 -16.34 -8.34 16.54
CA ASN A 31 -16.04 -9.70 17.00
C ASN A 31 -14.91 -9.76 18.02
N GLY A 32 -14.25 -8.63 18.32
CA GLY A 32 -13.06 -8.59 19.18
C GLY A 32 -11.87 -9.37 18.62
N LYS A 33 -11.95 -9.80 17.35
CA LYS A 33 -10.97 -10.68 16.69
C LYS A 33 -10.43 -9.99 15.46
N ILE A 34 -9.10 -10.03 15.33
CA ILE A 34 -8.41 -9.55 14.14
C ILE A 34 -8.62 -10.56 13.03
N ASN A 35 -9.14 -10.08 11.90
CA ASN A 35 -9.18 -10.89 10.70
C ASN A 35 -7.81 -10.81 10.00
N TRP A 36 -7.08 -11.92 9.95
CA TRP A 36 -5.71 -11.95 9.43
C TRP A 36 -5.61 -11.68 7.93
N SER A 37 -6.66 -12.00 7.16
CA SER A 37 -6.68 -11.77 5.72
C SER A 37 -6.53 -10.29 5.32
N PRO A 38 -7.41 -9.36 5.76
CA PRO A 38 -7.24 -7.94 5.47
C PRO A 38 -5.99 -7.34 6.15
N PHE A 39 -5.56 -7.91 7.29
CA PHE A 39 -4.32 -7.51 7.95
C PHE A 39 -3.07 -7.77 7.09
N ILE A 40 -2.94 -8.99 6.57
CA ILE A 40 -1.83 -9.35 5.67
C ILE A 40 -1.89 -8.49 4.39
N LEU A 41 -3.09 -8.24 3.86
CA LEU A 41 -3.26 -7.39 2.67
C LEU A 41 -2.72 -5.98 2.92
N ALA A 42 -3.05 -5.38 4.07
CA ALA A 42 -2.55 -4.05 4.44
C ALA A 42 -1.01 -4.03 4.54
N VAL A 43 -0.40 -5.05 5.15
CA VAL A 43 1.06 -5.18 5.27
C VAL A 43 1.71 -5.29 3.87
N CYS A 44 1.15 -6.09 2.96
CA CYS A 44 1.65 -6.23 1.59
C CYS A 44 1.59 -4.91 0.80
N VAL A 45 0.52 -4.15 0.96
CA VAL A 45 0.36 -2.83 0.30
C VAL A 45 1.39 -1.83 0.82
N ILE A 46 1.62 -1.80 2.13
CA ILE A 46 2.64 -0.94 2.75
C ILE A 46 4.05 -1.31 2.27
N ALA A 47 4.38 -2.61 2.25
CA ALA A 47 5.67 -3.09 1.75
C ALA A 47 5.89 -2.71 0.28
N SER A 48 4.83 -2.78 -0.55
CA SER A 48 4.87 -2.37 -1.95
C SER A 48 5.14 -0.86 -2.09
N LEU A 49 4.48 -0.01 -1.28
CA LEU A 49 4.73 1.44 -1.25
C LEU A 49 6.17 1.77 -0.86
N ILE A 50 6.73 1.07 0.13
CA ILE A 50 8.12 1.23 0.56
C ILE A 50 9.08 0.84 -0.57
N ASN A 51 8.81 -0.24 -1.29
CA ASN A 51 9.63 -0.65 -2.44
C ASN A 51 9.56 0.35 -3.59
N ILE A 52 8.38 0.90 -3.89
CA ILE A 52 8.21 1.96 -4.89
C ILE A 52 9.04 3.19 -4.47
N TYR A 53 8.94 3.60 -3.21
CA TYR A 53 9.71 4.73 -2.68
C TYR A 53 11.23 4.50 -2.75
N ARG A 54 11.69 3.30 -2.36
CA ARG A 54 13.11 2.89 -2.47
C ARG A 54 13.60 2.90 -3.91
N ASN A 55 12.79 2.39 -4.84
CA ASN A 55 13.15 2.38 -6.26
C ASN A 55 13.21 3.81 -6.82
N TYR A 56 12.27 4.67 -6.43
CA TYR A 56 12.29 6.08 -6.79
C TYR A 56 13.56 6.80 -6.30
N ASN A 57 13.94 6.56 -5.03
CA ASN A 57 15.17 7.12 -4.45
C ASN A 57 16.45 6.56 -5.10
N LYS A 58 16.48 5.27 -5.46
CA LYS A 58 17.62 4.68 -6.19
C LYS A 58 17.78 5.30 -7.59
N THR A 59 16.68 5.54 -8.29
CA THR A 59 16.70 6.18 -9.62
C THR A 59 17.15 7.64 -9.52
N LEU A 60 16.69 8.39 -8.52
CA LEU A 60 17.15 9.77 -8.27
C LEU A 60 18.64 9.84 -7.94
N LYS A 61 19.15 8.89 -7.14
CA LYS A 61 20.60 8.81 -6.86
C LYS A 61 21.41 8.53 -8.13
N LYS A 62 20.94 7.64 -9.00
CA LYS A 62 21.63 7.25 -10.24
C LYS A 62 21.65 8.35 -11.31
N VAL A 63 20.73 9.31 -11.27
CA VAL A 63 20.69 10.47 -12.18
C VAL A 63 21.59 11.62 -11.70
N ASN A 64 21.88 11.69 -10.39
CA ASN A 64 22.69 12.75 -9.77
C ASN A 64 24.16 12.37 -9.52
N THR A 65 24.64 11.23 -10.06
CA THR A 65 26.06 10.82 -10.02
C THR A 65 26.56 10.61 -11.43
#